data_AF-A0A379ZLJ9-F1
#
_entry.id   AF-A0A379ZLJ9-F1
#
_cell.length_a   1.000
_cell.length_b   1.000
_cell.length_c   1.000
_cell.angle_alpha   90.00
_cell.angle_beta   90.00
_cell.angle_gamma   90.00
#
_symmetry.space_group_name_H-M   'P 1'
#
loop_
_entity.id
_entity.type
_entity.pdbx_description
1 polymer ?
#
loop_
_entity_poly.entity_id
_entity_poly.type
_entity_poly.pdbx_seq_one_letter_code
_entity_poly.pdbx_strand_id
1 'polypeptide(L)'
;MLSDDRLPAEGASVLTQPLAESWQRSQGYGLTRTDQHIPFIKAGLLEELRSRNDWVPQRVQPLIEQLGAQITRQPAIVVIADAGGLVLETRGNTDFLHKASRFALAPGNQWGEAERGTNAIGTALALGAFCEVRGDQHFLNQNAGLNCTAAPIYRPDGRIAGILDLSAPAQRPYRDAQRLIMQAVRHIEHRWVRSAIADRHWTLRLHADARCLGSAQELLLVFHDEVLIAANRLAMMEFRLSSASFGSVEFTQLFPDLLRQPSGAPRQTLAGNQQHYYSLLEVPQRRVSALRSAPPERHDEQHQKALRILNAGLSLCVTGETGCGKEHFSRRLFQESRWRNGNFVAINCAALPEPLIESELFGYAPGAFTGANPKGYIGKIREADGGVLFLDEIGDMPAGLQTRLLRVLQEKTVTPLGSRSAYPVEFALVCATHHDLHRQVEAGAFREDLLYRIQEYSLRIPPLRERVQLEAFILQLWRELGGERRDIRLLPDALAMLARYPWPGNVRQLLSTLKVLLALADDHAVLTLDDLPQSIAVLAPRQENADTEQGALQAAIDRAGGNLSRAAKALGVSRSTLYRKLGRQKTAAE
;
A
#
# COMPACT_ATOMS: atom_id res chain seq x y z
N MET A 1 -5.36 22.16 56.72
CA MET A 1 -4.19 21.69 55.95
C MET A 1 -3.88 20.28 56.40
N LEU A 2 -4.59 19.31 55.82
CA LEU A 2 -4.35 17.88 55.96
C LEU A 2 -4.59 17.28 54.58
N SER A 3 -3.62 16.50 54.13
CA SER A 3 -3.65 15.58 53.00
C SER A 3 -4.96 14.79 52.97
N ASP A 4 -5.76 14.96 51.91
CA ASP A 4 -6.90 14.08 51.64
C ASP A 4 -6.57 13.22 50.42
N ASP A 5 -5.69 12.26 50.69
CA ASP A 5 -5.31 11.16 49.81
C ASP A 5 -6.42 10.09 49.86
N ARG A 6 -7.64 10.46 49.46
CA ARG A 6 -8.78 9.54 49.42
C ARG A 6 -8.86 8.87 48.06
N LEU A 7 -8.35 7.64 48.02
CA LEU A 7 -8.87 6.60 47.14
C LEU A 7 -10.41 6.64 47.15
N PRO A 8 -11.08 6.53 45.99
CA PRO A 8 -12.51 6.80 45.89
C PRO A 8 -13.35 5.84 46.73
N ALA A 9 -14.35 6.42 47.39
CA ALA A 9 -15.30 5.77 48.27
C ALA A 9 -16.18 4.72 47.55
N GLU A 10 -16.65 3.78 48.38
CA GLU A 10 -17.54 2.64 48.13
C GLU A 10 -18.41 2.73 46.87
N GLY A 11 -18.04 1.92 45.86
CA GLY A 11 -18.70 1.82 44.55
C GLY A 11 -17.74 1.92 43.37
N ALA A 12 -16.53 2.46 43.60
CA ALA A 12 -15.49 2.58 42.59
C ALA A 12 -15.01 1.22 42.10
N SER A 13 -15.02 1.01 40.78
CA SER A 13 -14.45 -0.21 40.21
C SER A 13 -12.95 -0.28 40.54
N VAL A 14 -12.50 -1.43 41.04
CA VAL A 14 -11.08 -1.63 41.37
C VAL A 14 -10.25 -1.47 40.10
N LEU A 15 -9.33 -0.50 40.11
CA LEU A 15 -8.38 -0.31 39.01
C LEU A 15 -7.40 -1.47 38.99
N THR A 16 -7.18 -2.05 37.82
CA THR A 16 -6.05 -2.95 37.61
C THR A 16 -4.75 -2.14 37.67
N GLN A 17 -3.62 -2.79 37.97
CA GLN A 17 -2.33 -2.10 38.05
C GLN A 17 -2.01 -1.25 36.80
N PRO A 18 -2.20 -1.73 35.55
CA PRO A 18 -1.95 -0.91 34.35
C PRO A 18 -2.84 0.34 34.27
N LEU A 19 -4.09 0.26 34.76
CA LEU A 19 -4.99 1.40 34.79
C LEU A 19 -4.62 2.36 35.92
N ALA A 20 -4.20 1.88 37.09
CA ALA A 20 -3.71 2.73 38.16
C ALA A 20 -2.46 3.53 37.72
N GLU A 21 -1.52 2.90 37.00
CA GLU A 21 -0.36 3.58 36.40
C GLU A 21 -0.78 4.61 35.34
N SER A 22 -1.78 4.30 34.50
CA SER A 22 -2.37 5.26 33.55
C SER A 22 -3.02 6.46 34.26
N TRP A 23 -3.69 6.24 35.39
CA TRP A 23 -4.25 7.32 36.20
C TRP A 23 -3.17 8.23 36.78
N GLN A 24 -2.06 7.64 37.24
CA GLN A 24 -0.90 8.42 37.69
C GLN A 24 -0.28 9.24 36.56
N ARG A 25 -0.14 8.67 35.35
CA ARG A 25 0.31 9.42 34.16
C ARG A 25 -0.64 10.56 33.82
N SER A 26 -1.95 10.31 33.86
CA SER A 26 -3.00 11.31 33.61
C SER A 26 -2.88 12.52 34.55
N GLN A 27 -2.67 12.26 35.84
CA GLN A 27 -2.40 13.32 36.82
C GLN A 27 -1.06 14.02 36.55
N GLY A 28 -0.03 13.27 36.15
CA GLY A 28 1.28 13.80 35.76
C GLY A 28 1.23 14.74 34.55
N TYR A 29 0.25 14.57 33.65
CA TYR A 29 -0.03 15.50 32.55
C TYR A 29 -0.79 16.77 33.01
N GLY A 30 -1.16 16.86 34.29
CA GLY A 30 -1.86 18.01 34.87
C GLY A 30 -3.38 17.94 34.77
N LEU A 31 -3.95 16.79 34.39
CA LEU A 31 -5.39 16.63 34.24
C LEU A 31 -6.09 16.47 35.59
N THR A 32 -7.29 17.04 35.70
CA THR A 32 -8.25 16.77 36.77
C THR A 32 -9.43 15.96 36.22
N ARG A 33 -10.09 15.18 37.07
CA ARG A 33 -11.23 14.34 36.64
C ARG A 33 -12.42 15.15 36.08
N THR A 34 -12.48 16.43 36.39
CA THR A 34 -13.54 17.37 35.96
C THR A 34 -13.23 18.09 34.66
N ASP A 35 -12.04 17.89 34.07
CA ASP A 35 -11.67 18.59 32.83
C ASP A 35 -12.59 18.21 31.67
N GLN A 36 -13.00 19.24 30.91
CA GLN A 36 -13.94 19.14 29.79
C GLN A 36 -13.33 19.52 28.45
N HIS A 37 -12.03 19.84 28.40
CA HIS A 37 -11.37 20.20 27.16
C HIS A 37 -11.38 19.02 26.17
N ILE A 38 -11.75 19.30 24.92
CA ILE A 38 -11.78 18.33 23.83
C ILE A 38 -10.89 18.89 22.71
N PRO A 39 -9.64 18.43 22.61
CA PRO A 39 -8.77 18.83 21.52
C PRO A 39 -9.28 18.25 20.20
N PHE A 40 -9.53 19.14 19.24
CA PHE A 40 -10.07 18.83 17.93
C PHE A 40 -9.25 19.49 16.83
N ILE A 41 -8.98 18.76 15.75
CA ILE A 41 -8.29 19.30 14.57
C ILE A 41 -9.27 19.70 13.47
N LYS A 42 -8.93 20.75 12.73
CA LYS A 42 -9.75 21.24 11.60
C LYS A 42 -9.81 20.22 10.47
N ALA A 43 -10.92 20.23 9.72
CA ALA A 43 -11.22 19.26 8.66
C ALA A 43 -10.10 19.10 7.60
N GLY A 44 -9.47 20.20 7.16
CA GLY A 44 -8.39 20.12 6.16
C GLY A 44 -7.16 19.35 6.66
N LEU A 45 -6.77 19.53 7.93
CA LEU A 45 -5.67 18.77 8.53
C LEU A 45 -6.07 17.29 8.75
N LEU A 46 -7.32 17.03 9.09
CA LEU A 46 -7.83 15.66 9.22
C LEU A 46 -7.77 14.91 7.88
N GLU A 47 -8.06 15.57 6.76
CA GLU A 47 -7.99 14.96 5.43
C GLU A 47 -6.55 14.65 5.01
N GLU A 48 -5.60 15.53 5.34
CA GLU A 48 -4.17 15.26 5.18
C GLU A 48 -3.70 14.09 6.05
N LEU A 49 -4.13 14.02 7.30
CA LEU A 49 -3.75 12.91 8.18
C LEU A 49 -4.39 11.59 7.75
N ARG A 50 -5.61 11.62 7.17
CA ARG A 50 -6.23 10.45 6.53
C ARG A 50 -5.45 9.99 5.30
N SER A 51 -4.95 10.90 4.47
CA SER A 51 -4.15 10.53 3.30
C SER A 51 -2.80 9.92 3.69
N ARG A 52 -2.19 10.39 4.78
CA ARG A 52 -0.98 9.77 5.38
C ARG A 52 -1.26 8.41 6.04
N ASN A 53 -2.51 8.13 6.39
CA ASN A 53 -2.98 6.87 6.98
C ASN A 53 -3.84 6.06 5.99
N ASP A 54 -3.40 5.98 4.73
CA ASP A 54 -4.07 5.25 3.64
C ASP A 54 -4.27 3.74 3.90
N TRP A 55 -3.56 3.19 4.89
CA TRP A 55 -3.75 1.84 5.40
C TRP A 55 -5.17 1.61 5.98
N VAL A 56 -5.84 2.65 6.48
CA VAL A 56 -7.20 2.54 7.04
C VAL A 56 -8.20 2.08 5.97
N PRO A 57 -8.43 2.81 4.86
CA PRO A 57 -9.37 2.38 3.82
C PRO A 57 -8.92 1.10 3.11
N GLN A 58 -7.61 0.85 2.97
CA GLN A 58 -7.11 -0.33 2.27
C GLN A 58 -7.20 -1.63 3.09
N ARG A 59 -7.12 -1.54 4.43
CA ARG A 59 -6.89 -2.73 5.28
C ARG A 59 -7.91 -2.90 6.39
N VAL A 60 -8.35 -1.80 7.00
CA VAL A 60 -9.28 -1.84 8.14
C VAL A 60 -10.71 -1.80 7.63
N GLN A 61 -11.04 -0.87 6.74
CA GLN A 61 -12.40 -0.63 6.30
C GLN A 61 -13.10 -1.88 5.71
N PRO A 62 -12.47 -2.68 4.82
CA PRO A 62 -13.12 -3.88 4.28
C PRO A 62 -13.49 -4.91 5.36
N LEU A 63 -12.66 -5.01 6.41
CA LEU A 63 -12.92 -5.92 7.52
C LEU A 63 -14.02 -5.39 8.45
N ILE A 64 -14.04 -4.08 8.72
CA ILE A 64 -15.10 -3.46 9.53
C ILE A 64 -16.45 -3.54 8.82
N GLU A 65 -16.48 -3.36 7.50
CA GLU A 65 -17.68 -3.57 6.69
C GLU A 65 -18.17 -5.03 6.76
N GLN A 66 -17.25 -6.00 6.64
CA GLN A 66 -17.56 -7.43 6.80
C GLN A 66 -18.09 -7.75 8.21
N LEU A 67 -17.52 -7.14 9.25
CA LEU A 67 -17.94 -7.33 10.65
C LEU A 67 -19.14 -6.45 11.04
N GLY A 68 -19.61 -5.58 10.14
CA GLY A 68 -20.62 -4.56 10.43
C GLY A 68 -21.90 -5.14 11.01
N ALA A 69 -22.42 -6.22 10.43
CA ALA A 69 -23.63 -6.89 10.92
C ALA A 69 -23.46 -7.52 12.33
N GLN A 70 -22.24 -7.85 12.74
CA GLN A 70 -21.95 -8.32 14.09
C GLN A 70 -21.87 -7.12 15.05
N ILE A 71 -21.12 -6.08 14.68
CA ILE A 71 -20.94 -4.85 15.48
C ILE A 71 -22.28 -4.16 15.75
N THR A 72 -23.19 -4.11 14.78
CA THR A 72 -24.48 -3.40 14.93
C THR A 72 -25.55 -4.17 15.71
N ARG A 73 -25.30 -5.42 16.14
CA ARG A 73 -26.25 -6.20 16.96
C ARG A 73 -26.58 -5.56 18.30
N GLN A 74 -25.70 -4.69 18.79
CA GLN A 74 -25.86 -3.95 20.04
C GLN A 74 -25.43 -2.50 19.81
N PRO A 75 -25.88 -1.54 20.64
CA PRO A 75 -25.41 -0.16 20.55
C PRO A 75 -23.90 -0.09 20.81
N ALA A 76 -23.12 0.05 19.75
CA ALA A 76 -21.67 0.20 19.80
C ALA A 76 -21.16 0.94 18.56
N ILE A 77 -19.98 1.52 18.70
CA ILE A 77 -19.20 2.09 17.60
C ILE A 77 -17.80 1.51 17.62
N VAL A 78 -17.24 1.38 16.43
CA VAL A 78 -15.83 1.13 16.19
C VAL A 78 -15.16 2.45 15.86
N VAL A 79 -14.04 2.70 16.52
CA VAL A 79 -13.22 3.90 16.39
C VAL A 79 -11.84 3.47 15.91
N ILE A 80 -11.34 4.14 14.88
CA ILE A 80 -10.01 3.90 14.32
C ILE A 80 -9.21 5.17 14.57
N ALA A 81 -8.14 5.04 15.34
CA ALA A 81 -7.24 6.15 15.66
C ALA A 81 -5.82 5.90 15.12
N ASP A 82 -5.07 6.95 14.86
CA ASP A 82 -3.66 6.84 14.47
C ASP A 82 -2.74 6.53 15.66
N ALA A 83 -1.44 6.40 15.41
CA ALA A 83 -0.44 6.14 16.45
C ALA A 83 -0.27 7.27 17.48
N GLY A 84 -0.84 8.45 17.22
CA GLY A 84 -0.90 9.57 18.16
C GLY A 84 -2.20 9.63 18.96
N GLY A 85 -3.16 8.74 18.71
CA GLY A 85 -4.46 8.73 19.38
C GLY A 85 -5.48 9.68 18.77
N LEU A 86 -5.23 10.21 17.56
CA LEU A 86 -6.21 11.00 16.82
C LEU A 86 -7.23 10.09 16.13
N VAL A 87 -8.52 10.33 16.33
CA VAL A 87 -9.59 9.58 15.67
C VAL A 87 -9.63 9.92 14.18
N LEU A 88 -9.39 8.91 13.34
CA LEU A 88 -9.43 9.02 11.88
C LEU A 88 -10.82 8.68 11.34
N GLU A 89 -11.44 7.63 11.87
CA GLU A 89 -12.76 7.14 11.44
C GLU A 89 -13.57 6.58 12.59
N THR A 90 -14.89 6.68 12.45
CA THR A 90 -15.87 6.13 13.40
C THR A 90 -17.01 5.48 12.63
N ARG A 91 -17.35 4.25 12.97
CA ARG A 91 -18.40 3.45 12.31
C ARG A 91 -19.26 2.76 13.36
N GLY A 92 -20.55 2.55 13.13
CA GLY A 92 -21.39 1.82 14.08
C GLY A 92 -22.87 2.13 13.94
N ASN A 93 -23.65 1.77 14.96
CA ASN A 93 -25.09 2.01 14.96
C ASN A 93 -25.40 3.52 14.97
N THR A 94 -26.20 4.00 14.02
CA THR A 94 -26.59 5.41 13.85
C THR A 94 -27.18 6.03 15.11
N ASP A 95 -28.02 5.29 15.85
CA ASP A 95 -28.67 5.77 17.09
C ASP A 95 -27.65 6.00 18.20
N PHE A 96 -26.59 5.20 18.25
CA PHE A 96 -25.50 5.39 19.19
C PHE A 96 -24.48 6.42 18.69
N LEU A 97 -24.23 6.54 17.38
CA LEU A 97 -23.36 7.57 16.81
C LEU A 97 -23.81 8.99 17.20
N HIS A 98 -25.12 9.27 17.15
CA HIS A 98 -25.64 10.58 17.58
C HIS A 98 -25.42 10.84 19.08
N LYS A 99 -25.54 9.82 19.93
CA LYS A 99 -25.28 9.94 21.39
C LYS A 99 -23.78 9.99 21.70
N ALA A 100 -22.98 9.30 20.90
CA ALA A 100 -21.53 9.21 21.04
C ALA A 100 -20.79 10.50 20.64
N SER A 101 -21.44 11.37 19.86
CA SER A 101 -20.95 12.72 19.59
C SER A 101 -20.64 13.50 20.88
N ARG A 102 -21.41 13.26 21.95
CA ARG A 102 -21.22 13.86 23.27
C ARG A 102 -19.92 13.44 23.97
N PHE A 103 -19.34 12.30 23.58
CA PHE A 103 -18.09 11.82 24.15
C PHE A 103 -16.87 12.24 23.33
N ALA A 104 -17.06 12.93 22.18
CA ALA A 104 -15.98 13.30 21.25
C ALA A 104 -15.29 12.11 20.56
N LEU A 105 -16.06 11.08 20.22
CA LEU A 105 -15.58 9.94 19.41
C LEU A 105 -15.69 10.17 17.89
N ALA A 106 -15.92 11.41 17.45
CA ALA A 106 -15.99 11.76 16.03
C ALA A 106 -14.58 11.94 15.43
N PRO A 107 -14.40 11.75 14.12
CA PRO A 107 -13.13 12.03 13.45
C PRO A 107 -12.59 13.43 13.74
N GLY A 108 -11.29 13.54 14.00
CA GLY A 108 -10.59 14.78 14.34
C GLY A 108 -10.41 15.04 15.83
N ASN A 109 -11.00 14.23 16.72
CA ASN A 109 -10.77 14.35 18.17
C ASN A 109 -9.53 13.55 18.61
N GLN A 110 -8.79 14.09 19.57
CA GLN A 110 -7.57 13.47 20.13
C GLN A 110 -7.91 12.72 21.44
N TRP A 111 -7.41 11.48 21.58
CA TRP A 111 -7.70 10.54 22.68
C TRP A 111 -6.46 9.96 23.38
N GLY A 112 -5.31 10.61 23.25
CA GLY A 112 -4.13 10.33 24.07
C GLY A 112 -4.40 10.54 25.56
N GLU A 113 -3.58 9.90 26.40
CA GLU A 113 -3.69 10.07 27.85
C GLU A 113 -3.35 11.50 28.30
N ALA A 114 -2.49 12.21 27.55
CA ALA A 114 -2.12 13.59 27.87
C ALA A 114 -3.29 14.56 27.70
N GLU A 115 -4.19 14.26 26.76
CA GLU A 115 -5.33 15.10 26.42
C GLU A 115 -6.60 14.68 27.16
N ARG A 116 -6.81 13.36 27.33
CA ARG A 116 -8.10 12.81 27.80
C ARG A 116 -8.00 11.87 29.00
N GLY A 117 -6.81 11.79 29.60
CA GLY A 117 -6.51 10.90 30.72
C GLY A 117 -6.71 9.43 30.37
N THR A 118 -6.79 8.58 31.38
CA THR A 118 -7.05 7.14 31.23
C THR A 118 -8.30 6.89 30.41
N ASN A 119 -8.10 6.30 29.23
CA ASN A 119 -9.12 5.87 28.29
C ASN A 119 -8.58 4.70 27.46
N ALA A 120 -9.42 3.90 26.82
CA ALA A 120 -8.94 2.69 26.15
C ALA A 120 -7.95 2.96 25.00
N ILE A 121 -8.18 4.00 24.19
CA ILE A 121 -7.31 4.34 23.04
C ILE A 121 -5.92 4.75 23.54
N GLY A 122 -5.85 5.79 24.36
CA GLY A 122 -4.60 6.32 24.89
C GLY A 122 -3.84 5.29 25.74
N THR A 123 -4.56 4.52 26.56
CA THR A 123 -3.93 3.50 27.42
C THR A 123 -3.39 2.33 26.61
N ALA A 124 -4.11 1.88 25.58
CA ALA A 124 -3.62 0.83 24.68
C ALA A 124 -2.35 1.28 23.92
N LEU A 125 -2.28 2.57 23.52
CA LEU A 125 -1.08 3.16 22.93
C LEU A 125 0.10 3.17 23.91
N ALA A 126 -0.13 3.68 25.13
CA ALA A 126 0.91 3.78 26.16
C ALA A 126 1.46 2.40 26.56
N LEU A 127 0.61 1.39 26.65
CA LEU A 127 1.00 0.01 27.00
C LEU A 127 1.56 -0.76 25.80
N GLY A 128 1.26 -0.35 24.56
CA GLY A 128 1.51 -1.15 23.36
C GLY A 128 0.77 -2.49 23.36
N ALA A 129 -0.35 -2.58 24.09
CA ALA A 129 -1.09 -3.80 24.36
C ALA A 129 -2.60 -3.54 24.41
N PHE A 130 -3.38 -4.63 24.37
CA PHE A 130 -4.82 -4.59 24.56
C PHE A 130 -5.19 -3.91 25.88
N CYS A 131 -6.22 -3.07 25.86
CA CYS A 131 -6.74 -2.38 27.03
C CYS A 131 -8.27 -2.38 27.03
N GLU A 132 -8.86 -2.58 28.20
CA GLU A 132 -10.29 -2.39 28.45
C GLU A 132 -10.46 -1.36 29.58
N VAL A 133 -11.31 -0.37 29.36
CA VAL A 133 -11.62 0.68 30.35
C VAL A 133 -13.14 0.78 30.47
N ARG A 134 -13.65 0.60 31.68
CA ARG A 134 -15.09 0.51 31.95
C ARG A 134 -15.55 1.66 32.82
N GLY A 135 -16.57 2.38 32.38
CA GLY A 135 -17.25 3.40 33.17
C GLY A 135 -16.30 4.34 33.92
N ASP A 136 -16.39 4.30 35.25
CA ASP A 136 -15.63 5.14 36.18
C ASP A 136 -14.11 4.87 36.22
N GLN A 137 -13.63 3.83 35.54
CA GLN A 137 -12.20 3.60 35.27
C GLN A 137 -11.62 4.62 34.29
N HIS A 138 -12.47 5.31 33.52
CA HIS A 138 -12.03 6.48 32.78
C HIS A 138 -11.62 7.59 33.75
N PHE A 139 -10.48 8.22 33.49
CA PHE A 139 -9.98 9.27 34.36
C PHE A 139 -10.94 10.47 34.39
N LEU A 140 -11.36 10.95 33.22
CA LEU A 140 -12.32 12.04 33.07
C LEU A 140 -13.75 11.56 33.29
N ASN A 141 -14.48 12.25 34.18
CA ASN A 141 -15.86 11.90 34.55
C ASN A 141 -16.82 11.92 33.33
N GLN A 142 -16.56 12.80 32.37
CA GLN A 142 -17.33 12.89 31.12
C GLN A 142 -17.27 11.62 30.27
N ASN A 143 -16.24 10.79 30.43
CA ASN A 143 -16.07 9.54 29.68
C ASN A 143 -16.67 8.33 30.43
N ALA A 144 -17.14 8.49 31.67
CA ALA A 144 -17.66 7.40 32.50
C ALA A 144 -18.96 6.77 31.96
N GLY A 145 -19.57 7.37 30.94
CA GLY A 145 -20.69 6.79 30.21
C GLY A 145 -20.32 5.66 29.24
N LEU A 146 -19.04 5.33 29.08
CA LEU A 146 -18.54 4.39 28.09
C LEU A 146 -17.89 3.15 28.72
N ASN A 147 -18.02 2.02 28.02
CA ASN A 147 -17.17 0.85 28.15
C ASN A 147 -16.42 0.68 26.83
N CYS A 148 -15.10 0.79 26.89
CA CYS A 148 -14.23 0.84 25.73
C CYS A 148 -13.27 -0.35 25.75
N THR A 149 -13.00 -0.91 24.58
CA THR A 149 -12.09 -2.02 24.37
C THR A 149 -11.22 -1.71 23.17
N ALA A 150 -9.93 -1.53 23.40
CA ALA A 150 -8.98 -1.08 22.39
C ALA A 150 -7.81 -2.05 22.26
N ALA A 151 -7.33 -2.19 21.03
CA ALA A 151 -6.10 -2.91 20.75
C ALA A 151 -5.26 -2.17 19.71
N PRO A 152 -3.93 -2.12 19.90
CA PRO A 152 -3.04 -1.56 18.89
C PRO A 152 -2.97 -2.45 17.66
N ILE A 153 -2.92 -1.82 16.49
CA ILE A 153 -2.60 -2.45 15.22
C ILE A 153 -1.12 -2.21 14.94
N TYR A 154 -0.35 -3.28 14.81
CA TYR A 154 1.07 -3.19 14.46
C TYR A 154 1.28 -3.24 12.95
N ARG A 155 2.22 -2.42 12.50
CA ARG A 155 2.81 -2.49 11.16
C ARG A 155 3.74 -3.70 11.08
N PRO A 156 4.03 -4.21 9.87
CA PRO A 156 5.00 -5.28 9.69
C PRO A 156 6.40 -4.99 10.27
N ASP A 157 6.77 -3.72 10.37
CA ASP A 157 8.06 -3.21 10.91
C ASP A 157 8.09 -3.09 12.44
N GLY A 158 7.06 -3.57 13.15
CA GLY A 158 6.99 -3.55 14.61
C GLY A 158 6.58 -2.22 15.24
N ARG A 159 6.29 -1.19 14.46
CA ARG A 159 5.72 0.07 14.97
C ARG A 159 4.20 -0.02 15.05
N ILE A 160 3.60 0.72 15.97
CA ILE A 160 2.14 0.84 16.04
C ILE A 160 1.67 1.74 14.87
N ALA A 161 0.73 1.24 14.06
CA ALA A 161 0.05 2.03 13.03
C ALA A 161 -1.03 2.92 13.64
N GLY A 162 -1.75 2.38 14.61
CA GLY A 162 -2.89 3.03 15.25
C GLY A 162 -3.64 2.07 16.18
N ILE A 163 -4.84 2.48 16.58
CA ILE A 163 -5.72 1.72 17.48
C ILE A 163 -7.01 1.35 16.75
N LEU A 164 -7.48 0.13 17.03
CA LEU A 164 -8.86 -0.25 16.83
C LEU A 164 -9.57 -0.32 18.18
N ASP A 165 -10.57 0.52 18.37
CA ASP A 165 -11.39 0.58 19.58
C ASP A 165 -12.84 0.21 19.27
N LEU A 166 -13.48 -0.46 20.22
CA LEU A 166 -14.93 -0.65 20.26
C LEU A 166 -15.46 -0.01 21.54
N SER A 167 -16.30 0.99 21.36
CA SER A 167 -16.93 1.75 22.42
C SER A 167 -18.43 1.44 22.48
N ALA A 168 -18.93 1.13 23.68
CA ALA A 168 -20.34 0.85 23.96
C ALA A 168 -20.82 1.64 25.21
N PRO A 169 -22.13 1.84 25.40
CA PRO A 169 -22.65 2.42 26.64
C PRO A 169 -22.24 1.63 27.87
N ALA A 170 -21.86 2.32 28.95
CA ALA A 170 -21.46 1.68 30.20
C ALA A 170 -22.54 0.75 30.79
N GLN A 171 -23.82 1.10 30.62
CA GLN A 171 -24.95 0.31 31.11
C GLN A 171 -25.25 -0.93 30.25
N ARG A 172 -24.70 -0.99 29.03
CA ARG A 172 -24.92 -2.09 28.09
C ARG A 172 -23.60 -2.43 27.38
N PRO A 173 -22.62 -3.03 28.09
CA PRO A 173 -21.36 -3.43 27.50
C PRO A 173 -21.57 -4.38 26.33
N TYR A 174 -20.70 -4.28 25.33
CA TYR A 174 -20.75 -5.16 24.18
C TYR A 174 -20.20 -6.55 24.54
N ARG A 175 -21.07 -7.56 24.54
CA ARG A 175 -20.69 -8.96 24.82
C ARG A 175 -19.65 -9.43 23.78
N ASP A 176 -18.56 -10.03 24.25
CA ASP A 176 -17.41 -10.49 23.45
C ASP A 176 -16.55 -9.40 22.78
N ALA A 177 -16.61 -8.13 23.22
CA ALA A 177 -15.84 -7.02 22.62
C ALA A 177 -14.35 -7.36 22.44
N GLN A 178 -13.70 -7.90 23.47
CA GLN A 178 -12.30 -8.31 23.42
C GLN A 178 -12.04 -9.32 22.30
N ARG A 179 -12.85 -10.38 22.21
CA ARG A 179 -12.66 -11.43 21.20
C ARG A 179 -12.81 -10.85 19.80
N LEU A 180 -13.82 -10.00 19.57
CA LEU A 180 -14.07 -9.38 18.29
C LEU A 180 -12.91 -8.46 17.87
N ILE A 181 -12.47 -7.56 18.75
CA ILE A 181 -11.38 -6.63 18.48
C ILE A 181 -10.07 -7.38 18.23
N MET A 182 -9.71 -8.34 19.08
CA MET A 182 -8.48 -9.11 18.91
C MET A 182 -8.50 -9.95 17.63
N GLN A 183 -9.65 -10.52 17.24
CA GLN A 183 -9.77 -11.23 15.96
C GLN A 183 -9.63 -10.29 14.77
N ALA A 184 -10.23 -9.09 14.84
CA ALA A 184 -10.14 -8.09 13.79
C ALA A 184 -8.70 -7.62 13.60
N VAL A 185 -8.02 -7.23 14.69
CA VAL A 185 -6.62 -6.79 14.66
C VAL A 185 -5.71 -7.87 14.09
N ARG A 186 -5.84 -9.13 14.55
CA ARG A 186 -5.04 -10.26 14.01
C ARG A 186 -5.21 -10.43 12.49
N HIS A 187 -6.44 -10.30 11.98
CA HIS A 187 -6.69 -10.38 10.54
C HIS A 187 -6.07 -9.20 9.78
N ILE A 188 -6.18 -7.99 10.32
CA ILE A 188 -5.57 -6.79 9.72
C ILE A 188 -4.06 -6.96 9.62
N GLU A 189 -3.40 -7.31 10.73
CA GLU A 189 -1.95 -7.49 10.80
C GLU A 189 -1.46 -8.64 9.91
N HIS A 190 -2.16 -9.77 9.91
CA HIS A 190 -1.84 -10.91 9.04
C HIS A 190 -1.90 -10.53 7.57
N ARG A 191 -2.98 -9.90 7.12
CA ARG A 191 -3.12 -9.41 5.74
C ARG A 191 -2.08 -8.35 5.41
N TRP A 192 -1.74 -7.48 6.37
CA TRP A 192 -0.74 -6.44 6.17
C TRP A 192 0.62 -7.04 5.87
N VAL A 193 1.10 -7.96 6.70
CA VAL A 193 2.36 -8.65 6.50
C VAL A 193 2.34 -9.45 5.19
N ARG A 194 1.25 -10.18 4.91
CA ARG A 194 1.12 -10.92 3.63
C ARG A 194 1.21 -10.02 2.40
N SER A 195 0.64 -8.82 2.45
CA SER A 195 0.73 -7.87 1.33
C SER A 195 2.11 -7.21 1.18
N ALA A 196 2.97 -7.31 2.21
CA ALA A 196 4.35 -6.83 2.18
C ALA A 196 5.34 -7.91 1.68
N ILE A 197 4.88 -9.14 1.45
CA ILE A 197 5.69 -10.21 0.87
C ILE A 197 5.93 -9.89 -0.61
N ALA A 198 7.20 -9.74 -0.98
CA ALA A 198 7.65 -9.59 -2.36
C ALA A 198 8.33 -10.88 -2.82
N ASP A 199 8.48 -11.06 -4.14
CA ASP A 199 9.03 -12.26 -4.77
C ASP A 199 10.43 -12.66 -4.27
N ARG A 200 11.18 -11.72 -3.68
CA ARG A 200 12.54 -11.89 -3.15
C ARG A 200 12.61 -12.15 -1.64
N HIS A 201 11.47 -12.21 -0.96
CA HIS A 201 11.41 -12.42 0.49
C HIS A 201 11.19 -13.89 0.83
N TRP A 202 11.92 -14.38 1.83
CA TRP A 202 11.66 -15.67 2.44
C TRP A 202 10.53 -15.50 3.44
N THR A 203 9.57 -16.41 3.43
CA THR A 203 8.45 -16.38 4.36
C THR A 203 8.48 -17.64 5.20
N LEU A 204 8.53 -17.47 6.52
CA LEU A 204 8.42 -18.55 7.48
C LEU A 204 7.10 -18.43 8.24
N ARG A 205 6.31 -19.49 8.15
CA ARG A 205 4.98 -19.59 8.76
C ARG A 205 5.04 -20.66 9.83
N LEU A 206 4.63 -20.32 11.06
CA LEU A 206 4.73 -21.22 12.20
C LEU A 206 3.39 -21.29 12.94
N HIS A 207 3.09 -22.47 13.48
CA HIS A 207 2.00 -22.63 14.45
C HIS A 207 2.19 -23.93 15.25
N ALA A 208 1.67 -23.99 16.49
CA ALA A 208 1.70 -25.21 17.31
C ALA A 208 0.80 -26.34 16.73
N ASP A 209 -0.21 -25.96 15.96
CA ASP A 209 -1.12 -26.85 15.22
C ASP A 209 -1.01 -26.58 13.71
N ALA A 210 -0.62 -27.60 12.94
CA ALA A 210 -0.44 -27.52 11.49
C ALA A 210 -1.71 -27.03 10.75
N ARG A 211 -2.91 -27.29 11.28
CA ARG A 211 -4.19 -26.91 10.65
C ARG A 211 -4.43 -25.40 10.65
N CYS A 212 -3.73 -24.67 11.52
CA CYS A 212 -3.86 -23.22 11.62
C CYS A 212 -2.89 -22.46 10.71
N LEU A 213 -1.92 -23.15 10.07
CA LEU A 213 -1.06 -22.55 9.07
C LEU A 213 -1.92 -22.03 7.90
N GLY A 214 -1.86 -20.71 7.68
CA GLY A 214 -2.58 -19.98 6.62
C GLY A 214 -3.72 -19.14 7.13
N SER A 215 -4.08 -19.33 8.39
CA SER A 215 -5.03 -18.48 9.10
C SER A 215 -4.33 -17.28 9.74
N ALA A 216 -5.12 -16.29 10.17
CA ALA A 216 -4.62 -15.17 10.96
C ALA A 216 -4.10 -15.54 12.37
N GLN A 217 -4.10 -16.83 12.72
CA GLN A 217 -3.51 -17.33 13.98
C GLN A 217 -2.05 -17.78 13.80
N GLU A 218 -1.57 -17.93 12.56
CA GLU A 218 -0.17 -18.30 12.33
C GLU A 218 0.79 -17.18 12.74
N LEU A 219 1.98 -17.57 13.16
CA LEU A 219 3.10 -16.67 13.32
C LEU A 219 3.74 -16.52 11.94
N LEU A 220 3.85 -15.27 11.48
CA LEU A 220 4.34 -14.96 10.14
C LEU A 220 5.59 -14.11 10.28
N LEU A 221 6.71 -14.62 9.77
CA LEU A 221 8.00 -13.93 9.70
C LEU A 221 8.45 -13.84 8.25
N VAL A 222 8.97 -12.69 7.87
CA VAL A 222 9.43 -12.38 6.51
C VAL A 222 10.87 -11.89 6.58
N PHE A 223 11.73 -12.54 5.81
CA PHE A 223 13.16 -12.26 5.78
C PHE A 223 13.59 -11.81 4.38
N HIS A 224 14.55 -10.90 4.32
CA HIS A 224 15.29 -10.60 3.10
C HIS A 224 16.73 -11.11 3.29
N ASP A 225 17.12 -12.06 2.46
CA ASP A 225 18.32 -12.89 2.61
C ASP A 225 18.36 -13.61 3.97
N GLU A 226 18.88 -12.94 4.99
CA GLU A 226 19.05 -13.44 6.36
C GLU A 226 18.27 -12.62 7.39
N VAL A 227 17.90 -11.40 7.04
CA VAL A 227 17.51 -10.40 8.03
C VAL A 227 16.00 -10.30 8.10
N LEU A 228 15.47 -10.29 9.32
CA LEU A 228 14.05 -10.10 9.56
C LEU A 228 13.64 -8.69 9.10
N ILE A 229 12.70 -8.62 8.15
CA ILE A 229 12.19 -7.34 7.61
C ILE A 229 10.72 -7.09 7.93
N ALA A 230 9.96 -8.14 8.22
CA ALA A 230 8.57 -8.02 8.61
C ALA A 230 8.10 -9.20 9.45
N ALA A 231 7.15 -8.96 10.35
CA ALA A 231 6.48 -10.00 11.13
C ALA A 231 5.06 -9.56 11.51
N ASN A 232 4.18 -10.49 11.84
CA ASN A 232 2.91 -10.13 12.49
C ASN A 232 3.06 -10.05 14.01
N ARG A 233 2.10 -9.44 14.72
CA ARG A 233 2.21 -9.23 16.18
C ARG A 233 2.34 -10.53 16.96
N LEU A 234 1.73 -11.63 16.49
CA LEU A 234 1.88 -12.94 17.10
C LEU A 234 3.34 -13.41 17.09
N ALA A 235 4.01 -13.34 15.93
CA ALA A 235 5.43 -13.64 15.84
C ALA A 235 6.28 -12.67 16.67
N MET A 236 5.94 -11.37 16.69
CA MET A 236 6.67 -10.40 17.51
C MET A 236 6.58 -10.73 19.01
N MET A 237 5.42 -11.10 19.51
CA MET A 237 5.25 -11.48 20.91
C MET A 237 5.98 -12.79 21.23
N GLU A 238 5.86 -13.80 20.36
CA GLU A 238 6.47 -15.10 20.56
C GLU A 238 8.00 -15.03 20.64
N PHE A 239 8.61 -14.23 19.75
CA PHE A 239 10.06 -14.08 19.64
C PHE A 239 10.60 -12.82 20.32
N ARG A 240 9.76 -12.12 21.10
CA ARG A 240 10.10 -10.86 21.81
C ARG A 240 10.74 -9.81 20.90
N LEU A 241 10.22 -9.68 19.68
CA LEU A 241 10.71 -8.75 18.67
C LEU A 241 10.15 -7.34 18.93
N SER A 242 11.03 -6.36 18.80
CA SER A 242 10.68 -4.94 18.85
C SER A 242 10.90 -4.30 17.48
N SER A 243 10.52 -3.03 17.32
CA SER A 243 10.81 -2.29 16.09
C SER A 243 12.31 -2.23 15.75
N ALA A 244 13.19 -2.35 16.74
CA ALA A 244 14.64 -2.41 16.54
C ALA A 244 15.15 -3.77 16.00
N SER A 245 14.33 -4.82 16.09
CA SER A 245 14.67 -6.16 15.59
C SER A 245 14.61 -6.25 14.06
N PHE A 246 13.84 -5.38 13.42
CA PHE A 246 13.67 -5.37 11.97
C PHE A 246 14.86 -4.69 11.31
N GLY A 247 15.55 -5.40 10.42
CA GLY A 247 16.82 -4.97 9.83
C GLY A 247 18.07 -5.38 10.63
N SER A 248 17.92 -6.07 11.76
CA SER A 248 19.06 -6.45 12.63
C SER A 248 19.08 -7.92 13.05
N VAL A 249 17.91 -8.54 13.31
CA VAL A 249 17.83 -9.94 13.73
C VAL A 249 17.97 -10.85 12.51
N GLU A 250 18.92 -11.79 12.60
CA GLU A 250 19.14 -12.80 11.57
C GLU A 250 18.28 -14.04 11.78
N PHE A 251 17.98 -14.75 10.68
CA PHE A 251 17.21 -15.99 10.67
C PHE A 251 17.80 -17.05 11.60
N THR A 252 19.13 -17.20 11.59
CA THR A 252 19.85 -18.21 12.40
C THR A 252 19.76 -17.93 13.91
N GLN A 253 19.56 -16.67 14.31
CA GLN A 253 19.33 -16.32 15.71
C GLN A 253 17.97 -16.82 16.20
N LEU A 254 16.97 -16.82 15.33
CA LEU A 254 15.62 -17.29 15.64
C LEU A 254 15.45 -18.79 15.37
N PHE A 255 16.19 -19.36 14.43
CA PHE A 255 16.06 -20.75 13.98
C PHE A 255 17.44 -21.36 13.68
N PRO A 256 18.26 -21.65 14.70
CA PRO A 256 19.65 -22.08 14.51
C PRO A 256 19.78 -23.40 13.75
N ASP A 257 18.87 -24.35 14.00
CA ASP A 257 18.93 -25.70 13.43
C ASP A 257 18.07 -25.86 12.15
N LEU A 258 17.40 -24.80 11.70
CA LEU A 258 16.46 -24.89 10.59
C LEU A 258 17.15 -24.71 9.24
N LEU A 259 17.31 -25.80 8.50
CA LEU A 259 17.83 -25.75 7.13
C LEU A 259 16.87 -25.01 6.18
N ARG A 260 17.41 -24.08 5.40
CA ARG A 260 16.71 -23.23 4.42
C ARG A 260 16.31 -23.97 3.13
N GLN A 261 15.50 -25.01 3.27
CA GLN A 261 14.94 -25.75 2.15
C GLN A 261 13.42 -25.53 2.09
N PRO A 262 12.87 -25.20 0.92
CA PRO A 262 11.42 -25.08 0.77
C PRO A 262 10.78 -26.39 1.15
N SER A 263 9.73 -26.30 1.96
CA SER A 263 8.94 -27.47 2.32
C SER A 263 7.57 -27.34 1.68
N GLY A 264 7.20 -28.29 0.81
CA GLY A 264 5.85 -28.35 0.23
C GLY A 264 4.78 -28.77 1.24
N ALA A 265 5.19 -29.19 2.45
CA ALA A 265 4.32 -29.60 3.55
C ALA A 265 4.84 -29.08 4.90
N PRO A 266 3.97 -28.89 5.91
CA PRO A 266 4.42 -28.50 7.25
C PRO A 266 5.38 -29.52 7.85
N ARG A 267 6.48 -29.05 8.46
CA ARG A 267 7.45 -29.87 9.19
C ARG A 267 7.64 -29.38 10.62
N GLN A 268 7.96 -30.28 11.54
CA GLN A 268 8.31 -29.88 12.91
C GLN A 268 9.66 -29.17 12.93
N THR A 269 9.70 -28.06 13.65
CA THR A 269 10.86 -27.18 13.79
C THR A 269 10.99 -26.77 15.24
N LEU A 270 12.20 -26.91 15.79
CA LEU A 270 12.59 -26.29 17.06
C LEU A 270 13.06 -24.86 16.76
N ALA A 271 12.44 -23.86 17.39
CA ALA A 271 12.89 -22.48 17.27
C ALA A 271 13.85 -22.11 18.42
N GLY A 272 14.56 -20.99 18.28
CA GLY A 272 15.54 -20.49 19.25
C GLY A 272 14.96 -20.16 20.64
N ASN A 273 13.64 -20.05 20.75
CA ASN A 273 12.93 -19.94 22.03
C ASN A 273 12.64 -21.30 22.70
N GLN A 274 13.22 -22.39 22.21
CA GLN A 274 13.08 -23.76 22.69
C GLN A 274 11.65 -24.35 22.58
N GLN A 275 10.83 -23.81 21.69
CA GLN A 275 9.48 -24.33 21.42
C GLN A 275 9.43 -25.06 20.07
N HIS A 276 8.55 -26.07 19.99
CA HIS A 276 8.30 -26.82 18.76
C HIS A 276 7.09 -26.26 18.02
N TYR A 277 7.25 -26.02 16.71
CA TYR A 277 6.18 -25.59 15.82
C TYR A 277 6.11 -26.47 14.59
N TYR A 278 4.92 -26.55 14.00
CA TYR A 278 4.80 -26.84 12.59
C TYR A 278 5.20 -25.61 11.80
N SER A 279 6.09 -25.80 10.83
CA SER A 279 6.68 -24.75 10.03
C SER A 279 6.49 -25.01 8.55
N LEU A 280 6.20 -23.94 7.81
CA LEU A 280 6.23 -23.91 6.35
C LEU A 280 7.18 -22.80 5.93
N LEU A 281 8.29 -23.18 5.31
CA LEU A 281 9.25 -22.25 4.75
C LEU A 281 8.97 -22.11 3.26
N GLU A 282 8.49 -20.94 2.87
CA GLU A 282 8.36 -20.52 1.49
C GLU A 282 9.60 -19.72 1.14
N VAL A 283 10.48 -20.33 0.35
CA VAL A 283 11.64 -19.64 -0.21
C VAL A 283 11.17 -18.79 -1.40
N PRO A 284 11.83 -17.66 -1.69
CA PRO A 284 11.63 -16.93 -2.93
C PRO A 284 11.59 -17.94 -4.08
N GLN A 285 10.52 -17.95 -4.86
CA GLN A 285 10.60 -18.66 -6.12
C GLN A 285 11.72 -17.98 -6.90
N ARG A 286 12.89 -18.62 -6.96
CA ARG A 286 13.82 -18.39 -8.06
C ARG A 286 12.96 -18.64 -9.28
N ARG A 287 12.47 -17.57 -9.91
CA ARG A 287 12.21 -17.58 -11.34
C ARG A 287 13.59 -17.78 -11.99
N VAL A 288 14.10 -19.00 -11.93
CA VAL A 288 14.66 -19.58 -13.14
C VAL A 288 13.45 -19.61 -14.06
N SER A 289 13.26 -18.52 -14.81
CA SER A 289 12.53 -18.63 -16.04
C SER A 289 13.23 -19.77 -16.77
N ALA A 290 12.63 -20.96 -16.74
CA ALA A 290 12.87 -21.93 -17.76
C ALA A 290 12.37 -21.25 -19.03
N LEU A 291 13.25 -20.45 -19.61
CA LEU A 291 13.19 -19.99 -20.98
C LEU A 291 13.13 -21.26 -21.80
N ARG A 292 11.91 -21.73 -22.09
CA ARG A 292 11.66 -22.28 -23.41
C ARG A 292 12.04 -21.15 -24.35
N SER A 293 13.15 -21.36 -25.01
CA SER A 293 13.80 -20.48 -25.97
C SER A 293 12.80 -20.04 -27.04
N ALA A 294 12.16 -18.89 -26.82
CA ALA A 294 11.86 -17.98 -27.90
C ALA A 294 13.14 -17.20 -28.21
N PRO A 295 13.40 -16.81 -29.47
CA PRO A 295 14.60 -16.06 -29.81
C PRO A 295 14.64 -14.75 -28.99
N PRO A 296 15.83 -14.26 -28.60
CA PRO A 296 15.93 -13.05 -27.78
C PRO A 296 15.33 -11.87 -28.54
N GLU A 297 14.28 -11.28 -27.97
CA GLU A 297 13.72 -10.03 -28.46
C GLU A 297 14.72 -8.89 -28.23
N ARG A 298 14.71 -7.88 -29.12
CA ARG A 298 15.58 -6.69 -29.04
C ARG A 298 15.52 -5.95 -27.69
N HIS A 299 14.44 -6.12 -26.92
CA HIS A 299 14.28 -5.53 -25.59
C HIS A 299 15.25 -6.09 -24.54
N ASP A 300 15.65 -7.36 -24.63
CA ASP A 300 16.62 -7.95 -23.69
C ASP A 300 18.04 -7.43 -23.93
N GLU A 301 18.39 -7.11 -25.19
CA GLU A 301 19.72 -6.57 -25.53
C GLU A 301 19.91 -5.14 -24.99
N GLN A 302 18.91 -4.27 -25.15
CA GLN A 302 18.94 -2.90 -24.61
C GLN A 302 18.98 -2.90 -23.08
N HIS A 303 18.22 -3.79 -22.45
CA HIS A 303 18.24 -3.99 -20.99
C HIS A 303 19.62 -4.42 -20.50
N GLN A 304 20.24 -5.43 -21.11
CA GLN A 304 21.58 -5.87 -20.75
C GLN A 304 22.65 -4.79 -20.96
N LYS A 305 22.55 -4.00 -22.05
CA LYS A 305 23.44 -2.85 -22.29
C LYS A 305 23.29 -1.80 -21.19
N ALA A 306 22.07 -1.38 -20.87
CA ALA A 306 21.81 -0.41 -19.81
C ALA A 306 22.29 -0.91 -18.44
N LEU A 307 22.15 -2.20 -18.16
CA LEU A 307 22.66 -2.82 -16.93
C LEU A 307 24.19 -2.75 -16.84
N ARG A 308 24.90 -3.01 -17.94
CA ARG A 308 26.37 -2.88 -17.99
C ARG A 308 26.82 -1.44 -17.76
N ILE A 309 26.14 -0.47 -18.37
CA ILE A 309 26.40 0.97 -18.19
C ILE A 309 26.22 1.37 -16.73
N LEU A 310 25.08 1.00 -16.12
CA LEU A 310 24.77 1.31 -14.73
C LEU A 310 25.80 0.68 -13.78
N ASN A 311 26.23 -0.56 -14.06
CA ASN A 311 27.27 -1.26 -13.30
C ASN A 311 28.67 -0.69 -13.51
N ALA A 312 28.91 0.03 -14.60
CA ALA A 312 30.15 0.79 -14.80
C ALA A 312 30.17 2.11 -14.01
N GLY A 313 29.04 2.51 -13.40
CA GLY A 313 28.90 3.79 -12.70
C GLY A 313 28.68 4.98 -13.64
N LEU A 314 28.33 4.71 -14.90
CA LEU A 314 27.98 5.72 -15.89
C LEU A 314 26.52 6.13 -15.73
N SER A 315 26.24 7.40 -16.03
CA SER A 315 24.91 7.99 -15.99
C SER A 315 24.06 7.46 -17.14
N LEU A 316 22.83 7.08 -16.81
CA LEU A 316 21.86 6.56 -17.76
C LEU A 316 20.72 7.57 -17.92
N CYS A 317 20.51 8.08 -19.13
CA CYS A 317 19.35 8.90 -19.46
C CYS A 317 18.31 8.08 -20.23
N VAL A 318 17.14 7.89 -19.64
CA VAL A 318 16.01 7.15 -20.21
C VAL A 318 15.01 8.14 -20.82
N THR A 319 14.89 8.13 -22.14
CA THR A 319 13.95 9.00 -22.87
C THR A 319 12.71 8.23 -23.29
N GLY A 320 11.56 8.89 -23.32
CA GLY A 320 10.32 8.30 -23.79
C GLY A 320 9.09 9.06 -23.35
N GLU A 321 7.98 8.82 -24.04
CA GLU A 321 6.70 9.48 -23.76
C GLU A 321 6.22 9.22 -22.33
N THR A 322 5.41 10.13 -21.82
CA THR A 322 4.78 9.98 -20.50
C THR A 322 3.96 8.70 -20.45
N GLY A 323 4.15 7.91 -19.39
CA GLY A 323 3.41 6.67 -19.18
C GLY A 323 3.96 5.43 -19.90
N CYS A 324 5.13 5.49 -20.56
CA CYS A 324 5.77 4.31 -21.19
C CYS A 324 6.47 3.34 -20.21
N GLY A 325 6.65 3.74 -18.94
CA GLY A 325 7.24 2.89 -17.89
C GLY A 325 8.72 3.15 -17.58
N LYS A 326 9.23 4.38 -17.80
CA LYS A 326 10.63 4.77 -17.51
C LYS A 326 11.09 4.42 -16.09
N GLU A 327 10.27 4.74 -15.08
CA GLU A 327 10.57 4.39 -13.68
C GLU A 327 10.58 2.87 -13.47
N HIS A 328 9.60 2.15 -14.03
CA HIS A 328 9.54 0.68 -13.91
C HIS A 328 10.79 0.01 -14.52
N PHE A 329 11.22 0.47 -15.70
CA PHE A 329 12.46 0.03 -16.33
C PHE A 329 13.69 0.32 -15.45
N SER A 330 13.78 1.53 -14.90
CA SER A 330 14.88 1.95 -14.03
C SER A 330 14.94 1.15 -12.72
N ARG A 331 13.78 0.85 -12.12
CA ARG A 331 13.69 -0.02 -10.94
C ARG A 331 14.15 -1.44 -11.24
N ARG A 332 13.79 -1.98 -12.41
CA ARG A 332 14.26 -3.30 -12.85
C ARG A 332 15.78 -3.31 -13.03
N LEU A 333 16.34 -2.30 -13.67
CA LEU A 333 17.80 -2.17 -13.80
C LEU A 333 18.50 -2.11 -12.44
N PHE A 334 17.98 -1.30 -11.52
CA PHE A 334 18.49 -1.22 -10.16
C PHE A 334 18.51 -2.60 -9.46
N GLN A 335 17.39 -3.34 -9.53
CA GLN A 335 17.27 -4.68 -8.90
C GLN A 335 18.30 -5.69 -9.43
N GLU A 336 18.68 -5.57 -10.69
CA GLU A 336 19.63 -6.46 -11.35
C GLU A 336 21.09 -5.94 -11.27
N SER A 337 21.30 -4.69 -10.85
CA SER A 337 22.60 -4.02 -10.83
C SER A 337 23.47 -4.35 -9.61
N ARG A 338 24.76 -3.95 -9.66
CA ARG A 338 25.67 -3.98 -8.51
C ARG A 338 25.22 -3.07 -7.36
N TRP A 339 24.41 -2.06 -7.67
CA TRP A 339 23.90 -1.06 -6.72
C TRP A 339 22.65 -1.54 -5.96
N ARG A 340 22.15 -2.75 -6.24
CA ARG A 340 20.89 -3.29 -5.68
C ARG A 340 20.83 -3.36 -4.15
N ASN A 341 21.98 -3.35 -3.48
CA ASN A 341 22.08 -3.40 -2.02
C ASN A 341 21.94 -2.01 -1.37
N GLY A 342 22.08 -0.93 -2.15
CA GLY A 342 21.82 0.43 -1.71
C GLY A 342 20.36 0.83 -1.87
N ASN A 343 20.06 2.12 -1.66
CA ASN A 343 18.70 2.64 -1.84
C ASN A 343 18.44 3.00 -3.32
N PHE A 344 17.23 2.72 -3.79
CA PHE A 344 16.70 3.35 -5.00
C PHE A 344 15.88 4.57 -4.59
N VAL A 345 16.48 5.76 -4.72
CA VAL A 345 15.88 7.02 -4.30
C VAL A 345 15.35 7.75 -5.53
N ALA A 346 14.03 7.86 -5.61
CA ALA A 346 13.35 8.53 -6.70
C ALA A 346 12.88 9.93 -6.29
N ILE A 347 13.07 10.90 -7.17
CA ILE A 347 12.51 12.24 -7.05
C ILE A 347 12.00 12.69 -8.42
N ASN A 348 10.80 13.26 -8.44
CA ASN A 348 10.22 13.83 -9.65
C ASN A 348 10.47 15.35 -9.66
N CYS A 349 11.19 15.81 -10.68
CA CYS A 349 11.64 17.19 -10.77
C CYS A 349 10.52 18.20 -11.09
N ALA A 350 9.39 17.72 -11.63
CA ALA A 350 8.23 18.54 -11.96
C ALA A 350 7.17 18.61 -10.83
N ALA A 351 7.22 17.70 -9.86
CA ALA A 351 6.14 17.50 -8.88
C ALA A 351 6.13 18.51 -7.72
N LEU A 352 7.23 19.24 -7.50
CA LEU A 352 7.42 20.12 -6.34
C LEU A 352 7.76 21.55 -6.77
N PRO A 353 7.29 22.58 -6.04
CA PRO A 353 7.75 23.95 -6.18
C PRO A 353 9.27 24.07 -6.02
N GLU A 354 9.90 25.01 -6.73
CA GLU A 354 11.36 25.19 -6.80
C GLU A 354 12.08 25.21 -5.42
N PRO A 355 11.59 25.93 -4.39
CA PRO A 355 12.24 25.92 -3.07
C PRO A 355 12.16 24.55 -2.38
N LEU A 356 11.07 23.80 -2.62
CA LEU A 356 10.86 22.50 -2.00
C LEU A 356 11.71 21.42 -2.65
N ILE A 357 11.80 21.38 -3.99
CA ILE A 357 12.69 20.42 -4.67
C ILE A 357 14.17 20.66 -4.29
N GLU A 358 14.59 21.91 -4.08
CA GLU A 358 15.96 22.19 -3.63
C GLU A 358 16.24 21.57 -2.26
N SER A 359 15.33 21.77 -1.32
CA SER A 359 15.45 21.22 0.04
C SER A 359 15.32 19.69 0.08
N GLU A 360 14.47 19.11 -0.78
CA GLU A 360 14.33 17.66 -0.93
C GLU A 360 15.59 17.04 -1.52
N LEU A 361 16.15 17.61 -2.58
CA LEU A 361 17.27 17.02 -3.31
C LEU A 361 18.58 17.12 -2.52
N PHE A 362 18.90 18.32 -2.00
CA PHE A 362 20.20 18.60 -1.37
C PHE A 362 20.18 18.52 0.17
N GLY A 363 19.00 18.50 0.79
CA GLY A 363 18.85 18.55 2.24
C GLY A 363 19.13 19.94 2.81
N TYR A 364 18.92 20.09 4.12
CA TYR A 364 19.16 21.33 4.85
C TYR A 364 19.61 21.08 6.30
N ALA A 365 20.44 21.99 6.80
CA ALA A 365 20.87 21.99 8.20
C ALA A 365 19.75 22.46 9.15
N PRO A 366 19.79 22.07 10.44
CA PRO A 366 18.92 22.66 11.47
C PRO A 366 18.91 24.18 11.42
N GLY A 367 17.73 24.79 11.36
CA GLY A 367 17.58 26.25 11.36
C GLY A 367 17.96 26.95 10.05
N ALA A 368 18.10 26.24 8.93
CA ALA A 368 18.50 26.83 7.65
C ALA A 368 17.54 27.92 7.11
N PHE A 369 16.24 27.83 7.43
CA PHE A 369 15.22 28.82 7.04
C PHE A 369 14.02 28.80 8.01
N THR A 370 13.16 29.81 7.94
CA THR A 370 11.95 29.92 8.76
C THR A 370 10.98 28.78 8.45
N GLY A 371 10.67 27.93 9.43
CA GLY A 371 9.83 26.74 9.26
C GLY A 371 10.60 25.45 8.95
N ALA A 372 11.93 25.50 8.86
CA ALA A 372 12.76 24.30 8.74
C ALA A 372 12.63 23.41 9.98
N ASN A 373 12.61 22.09 9.77
CA ASN A 373 12.59 21.13 10.88
C ASN A 373 13.82 21.36 11.78
N PRO A 374 13.66 21.47 13.12
CA PRO A 374 14.77 21.62 14.06
C PRO A 374 15.83 20.51 13.97
N LYS A 375 15.49 19.35 13.43
CA LYS A 375 16.43 18.23 13.23
C LYS A 375 17.17 18.27 11.89
N GLY A 376 16.83 19.19 11.00
CA GLY A 376 17.33 19.23 9.62
C GLY A 376 16.77 18.09 8.76
N TYR A 377 17.21 18.05 7.50
CA TYR A 377 16.88 16.98 6.56
C TYR A 377 18.12 16.61 5.74
N ILE A 378 18.38 15.31 5.58
CA ILE A 378 19.61 14.83 4.92
C ILE A 378 19.60 15.02 3.41
N GLY A 379 18.43 15.04 2.76
CA GLY A 379 18.30 15.17 1.31
C GLY A 379 18.38 13.85 0.54
N LYS A 380 17.71 13.79 -0.61
CA LYS A 380 17.62 12.60 -1.49
C LYS A 380 18.97 12.16 -2.02
N ILE A 381 19.87 13.09 -2.33
CA ILE A 381 21.23 12.75 -2.80
C ILE A 381 21.98 11.93 -1.74
N ARG A 382 21.86 12.31 -0.46
CA ARG A 382 22.53 11.59 0.64
C ARG A 382 21.80 10.30 0.98
N GLU A 383 20.48 10.23 0.83
CA GLU A 383 19.72 8.98 0.94
C GLU A 383 20.12 7.95 -0.12
N ALA A 384 20.57 8.42 -1.30
CA ALA A 384 20.96 7.59 -2.44
C ALA A 384 22.40 7.08 -2.37
N ASP A 385 23.18 7.50 -1.37
CA ASP A 385 24.56 7.07 -1.19
C ASP A 385 24.66 5.54 -1.08
N GLY A 386 25.60 4.95 -1.83
CA GLY A 386 25.74 3.50 -2.02
C GLY A 386 24.69 2.86 -2.93
N GLY A 387 23.79 3.62 -3.55
CA GLY A 387 22.65 3.14 -4.33
C GLY A 387 22.46 3.81 -5.68
N VAL A 388 21.19 4.05 -6.05
CA VAL A 388 20.79 4.72 -7.28
C VAL A 388 19.94 5.96 -6.97
N LEU A 389 20.35 7.09 -7.53
CA LEU A 389 19.53 8.30 -7.59
C LEU A 389 18.76 8.31 -8.93
N PHE A 390 17.43 8.27 -8.84
CA PHE A 390 16.53 8.35 -9.98
C PHE A 390 15.88 9.74 -10.06
N LEU A 391 16.20 10.49 -11.11
CA LEU A 391 15.64 11.81 -11.39
C LEU A 391 14.59 11.68 -12.49
N ASP A 392 13.31 11.70 -12.12
CA ASP A 392 12.21 11.68 -13.07
C ASP A 392 11.90 13.09 -13.57
N GLU A 393 11.59 13.21 -14.85
CA GLU A 393 11.36 14.47 -15.55
C GLU A 393 12.48 15.50 -15.37
N ILE A 394 13.74 15.08 -15.56
CA ILE A 394 14.93 15.94 -15.40
C ILE A 394 14.90 17.20 -16.28
N GLY A 395 14.23 17.15 -17.43
CA GLY A 395 14.06 18.29 -18.33
C GLY A 395 13.16 19.41 -17.78
N ASP A 396 12.43 19.14 -16.69
CA ASP A 396 11.63 20.14 -15.97
C ASP A 396 12.39 20.72 -14.75
N MET A 397 13.68 20.38 -14.56
CA MET A 397 14.48 20.87 -13.44
C MET A 397 14.78 22.38 -13.59
N PRO A 398 14.50 23.20 -12.54
CA PRO A 398 14.83 24.62 -12.54
C PRO A 398 16.33 24.90 -12.78
N ALA A 399 16.64 25.93 -13.55
CA ALA A 399 18.01 26.24 -14.00
C ALA A 399 19.01 26.45 -12.84
N GLY A 400 18.55 27.03 -11.72
CA GLY A 400 19.39 27.19 -10.52
C GLY A 400 19.87 25.85 -9.95
N LEU A 401 19.02 24.83 -9.99
CA LEU A 401 19.30 23.49 -9.45
C LEU A 401 20.19 22.67 -10.38
N GLN A 402 20.11 22.90 -11.68
CA GLN A 402 20.97 22.24 -12.67
C GLN A 402 22.47 22.47 -12.36
N THR A 403 22.83 23.71 -11.98
CA THR A 403 24.20 24.06 -11.62
C THR A 403 24.67 23.35 -10.34
N ARG A 404 23.80 23.26 -9.33
CA ARG A 404 24.11 22.56 -8.07
C ARG A 404 24.22 21.05 -8.27
N LEU A 405 23.32 20.46 -9.06
CA LEU A 405 23.37 19.03 -9.39
C LEU A 405 24.66 18.70 -10.13
N LEU A 406 25.05 19.52 -11.13
CA LEU A 406 26.30 19.32 -11.87
C LEU A 406 27.51 19.27 -10.93
N ARG A 407 27.60 20.18 -9.95
CA ARG A 407 28.68 20.17 -8.95
C ARG A 407 28.71 18.88 -8.13
N VAL A 408 27.55 18.39 -7.67
CA VAL A 408 27.48 17.11 -6.96
C VAL A 408 27.97 15.95 -7.83
N LEU A 409 27.58 15.93 -9.10
CA LEU A 409 27.98 14.87 -10.04
C LEU A 409 29.47 14.90 -10.38
N GLN A 410 30.11 16.08 -10.33
CA GLN A 410 31.54 16.28 -10.58
C GLN A 410 32.40 16.04 -9.34
N GLU A 411 32.06 16.71 -8.23
CA GLU A 411 32.85 16.72 -6.99
C GLU A 411 32.57 15.50 -6.10
N LYS A 412 31.48 14.75 -6.37
CA LYS A 412 31.02 13.62 -5.54
C LYS A 412 30.81 14.00 -4.08
N THR A 413 30.43 15.25 -3.86
CA THR A 413 30.08 15.78 -2.54
C THR A 413 28.82 16.62 -2.63
N VAL A 414 28.04 16.65 -1.56
CA VAL A 414 26.83 17.47 -1.44
C VAL A 414 26.87 18.32 -0.18
N THR A 415 26.51 19.60 -0.33
CA THR A 415 26.42 20.56 0.76
C THR A 415 24.96 20.93 0.99
N PRO A 416 24.38 20.56 2.16
CA PRO A 416 23.02 20.93 2.51
C PRO A 416 22.81 22.44 2.59
N LEU A 417 21.58 22.89 2.35
CA LEU A 417 21.20 24.30 2.54
C LEU A 417 21.50 24.76 3.97
N GLY A 418 22.09 25.94 4.11
CA GLY A 418 22.49 26.49 5.41
C GLY A 418 23.67 25.79 6.09
N SER A 419 24.27 24.78 5.45
CA SER A 419 25.47 24.09 5.95
C SER A 419 26.73 24.60 5.25
N ARG A 420 27.86 24.60 5.98
CA ARG A 420 29.21 24.76 5.40
C ARG A 420 29.93 23.43 5.20
N SER A 421 29.39 22.35 5.76
CA SER A 421 29.97 21.01 5.67
C SER A 421 29.50 20.32 4.40
N ALA A 422 30.45 19.87 3.60
CA ALA A 422 30.22 19.00 2.45
C ALA A 422 30.29 17.53 2.88
N TYR A 423 29.44 16.70 2.30
CA TYR A 423 29.37 15.26 2.59
C TYR A 423 29.68 14.47 1.31
N PRO A 424 30.63 13.51 1.34
CA PRO A 424 30.89 12.65 0.20
C PRO A 424 29.68 11.77 -0.10
N VAL A 425 29.42 11.54 -1.39
CA VAL A 425 28.34 10.70 -1.89
C VAL A 425 28.77 9.90 -3.11
N GLU A 426 28.44 8.62 -3.13
CA GLU A 426 28.69 7.72 -4.25
C GLU A 426 27.40 6.98 -4.63
N PHE A 427 26.84 7.34 -5.78
CA PHE A 427 25.62 6.72 -6.31
C PHE A 427 25.71 6.59 -7.83
N ALA A 428 24.94 5.64 -8.37
CA ALA A 428 24.65 5.59 -9.80
C ALA A 428 23.48 6.53 -10.15
N LEU A 429 23.62 7.27 -11.24
CA LEU A 429 22.60 8.22 -11.69
C LEU A 429 21.76 7.60 -12.81
N VAL A 430 20.44 7.63 -12.63
CA VAL A 430 19.47 7.35 -13.71
C VAL A 430 18.53 8.54 -13.84
N CYS A 431 18.51 9.17 -15.00
CA CYS A 431 17.60 10.26 -15.33
C CYS A 431 16.50 9.76 -16.26
N ALA A 432 15.32 10.34 -16.17
CA ALA A 432 14.23 10.09 -17.10
C ALA A 432 13.61 11.39 -17.59
N THR A 433 13.22 11.45 -18.86
CA THR A 433 12.49 12.61 -19.40
C THR A 433 11.67 12.26 -20.64
N HIS A 434 10.62 13.03 -20.88
CA HIS A 434 9.88 13.06 -22.14
C HIS A 434 10.31 14.23 -23.07
N HIS A 435 11.12 15.17 -22.58
CA HIS A 435 11.58 16.33 -23.33
C HIS A 435 12.75 15.99 -24.26
N ASP A 436 12.85 16.75 -25.34
CA ASP A 436 14.05 16.80 -26.15
C ASP A 436 15.04 17.77 -25.50
N LEU A 437 15.97 17.22 -24.70
CA LEU A 437 16.92 18.02 -23.94
C LEU A 437 17.85 18.85 -24.85
N HIS A 438 18.19 18.37 -26.05
CA HIS A 438 19.03 19.14 -26.97
C HIS A 438 18.33 20.43 -27.40
N ARG A 439 17.03 20.37 -27.72
CA ARG A 439 16.22 21.57 -27.99
C ARG A 439 16.10 22.49 -26.79
N GLN A 440 16.01 21.94 -25.58
CA GLN A 440 15.99 22.76 -24.36
C GLN A 440 17.32 23.48 -24.10
N VAL A 441 18.46 22.89 -24.50
CA VAL A 441 19.76 23.57 -24.48
C VAL A 441 19.78 24.72 -25.49
N GLU A 442 19.33 24.49 -26.72
CA GLU A 442 19.24 25.54 -27.75
C GLU A 442 18.33 26.70 -27.31
N ALA A 443 17.26 26.41 -26.57
CA ALA A 443 16.36 27.39 -25.99
C ALA A 443 16.88 28.06 -24.70
N GLY A 444 18.03 27.64 -24.17
CA GLY A 444 18.62 28.17 -22.93
C GLY A 444 17.91 27.72 -21.63
N ALA A 445 16.97 26.78 -21.72
CA ALA A 445 16.22 26.26 -20.57
C ALA A 445 16.98 25.13 -19.83
N PHE A 446 17.89 24.45 -20.52
CA PHE A 446 18.72 23.39 -19.96
C PHE A 446 20.19 23.66 -20.22
N ARG A 447 21.07 23.32 -19.27
CA ARG A 447 22.50 23.55 -19.42
C ARG A 447 23.18 22.43 -20.22
N GLU A 448 24.00 22.83 -21.18
CA GLU A 448 24.76 21.92 -22.04
C GLU A 448 25.74 21.04 -21.25
N ASP A 449 26.43 21.60 -20.26
CA ASP A 449 27.39 20.88 -19.41
C ASP A 449 26.72 19.77 -18.58
N LEU A 450 25.53 20.02 -18.03
CA LEU A 450 24.74 19.02 -17.33
C LEU A 450 24.25 17.94 -18.29
N LEU A 451 23.80 18.30 -19.50
CA LEU A 451 23.34 17.35 -20.51
C LEU A 451 24.39 16.28 -20.79
N TYR A 452 25.64 16.68 -21.07
CA TYR A 452 26.73 15.75 -21.33
C TYR A 452 27.05 14.86 -20.12
N ARG A 453 26.87 15.37 -18.90
CA ARG A 453 27.13 14.60 -17.68
C ARG A 453 26.04 13.56 -17.39
N ILE A 454 24.76 13.88 -17.63
CA ILE A 454 23.65 12.96 -17.35
C ILE A 454 23.38 11.98 -18.50
N GLN A 455 23.78 12.33 -19.73
CA GLN A 455 23.53 11.55 -20.94
C GLN A 455 24.80 10.81 -21.41
N GLU A 456 25.57 10.25 -20.48
CA GLU A 456 26.72 9.39 -20.80
C GLU A 456 26.28 8.13 -21.60
N TYR A 457 25.04 7.67 -21.36
CA TYR A 457 24.34 6.75 -22.23
C TYR A 457 22.86 7.12 -22.32
N SER A 458 22.32 7.16 -23.54
CA SER A 458 20.90 7.46 -23.80
C SER A 458 20.15 6.20 -24.25
N LEU A 459 19.04 5.91 -23.59
CA LEU A 459 18.15 4.81 -23.92
C LEU A 459 16.75 5.34 -24.18
N ARG A 460 16.24 5.12 -25.39
CA ARG A 460 14.85 5.46 -25.75
C ARG A 460 13.94 4.26 -25.51
N ILE A 461 12.91 4.46 -24.69
CA ILE A 461 11.78 3.54 -24.58
C ILE A 461 10.75 3.95 -25.65
N PRO A 462 10.42 3.07 -26.62
CA PRO A 462 9.42 3.38 -27.62
C PRO A 462 8.03 3.50 -26.98
N PRO A 463 7.14 4.34 -27.53
CA PRO A 463 5.76 4.37 -27.10
C PRO A 463 5.08 3.03 -27.36
N LEU A 464 3.97 2.77 -26.64
CA LEU A 464 3.31 1.48 -26.64
C LEU A 464 2.87 1.03 -28.05
N ARG A 465 2.45 1.98 -28.88
CA ARG A 465 2.04 1.75 -30.28
C ARG A 465 3.16 1.28 -31.21
N GLU A 466 4.42 1.52 -30.84
CA GLU A 466 5.60 1.07 -31.60
C GLU A 466 6.14 -0.28 -31.07
N ARG A 467 5.53 -0.84 -30.01
CA ARG A 467 5.97 -2.08 -29.39
C ARG A 467 5.66 -3.28 -30.29
N VAL A 468 6.68 -4.11 -30.53
CA VAL A 468 6.53 -5.39 -31.23
C VAL A 468 5.75 -6.37 -30.34
N GLN A 469 4.85 -7.16 -30.94
CA GLN A 469 4.02 -8.16 -30.23
C GLN A 469 3.18 -7.56 -29.08
N LEU A 470 2.51 -6.43 -29.34
CA LEU A 470 1.67 -5.75 -28.35
C LEU A 470 0.57 -6.66 -27.76
N GLU A 471 -0.02 -7.56 -28.55
CA GLU A 471 -1.01 -8.53 -28.06
C GLU A 471 -0.43 -9.45 -26.96
N ALA A 472 0.78 -9.98 -27.18
CA ALA A 472 1.46 -10.82 -26.18
C ALA A 472 1.76 -10.03 -24.91
N PHE A 473 2.14 -8.77 -25.04
CA PHE A 473 2.36 -7.86 -23.91
C PHE A 473 1.04 -7.58 -23.15
N ILE A 474 -0.06 -7.32 -23.84
CA ILE A 474 -1.39 -7.13 -23.22
C ILE A 474 -1.79 -8.39 -22.45
N LEU A 475 -1.62 -9.58 -23.04
CA LEU A 475 -1.89 -10.85 -22.37
C LEU A 475 -0.98 -11.08 -21.16
N GLN A 476 0.29 -10.66 -21.23
CA GLN A 476 1.18 -10.71 -20.05
C GLN A 476 0.62 -9.83 -18.92
N LEU A 477 0.27 -8.57 -19.21
CA LEU A 477 -0.31 -7.67 -18.22
C LEU A 477 -1.63 -8.20 -17.66
N TRP A 478 -2.47 -8.78 -18.51
CA TRP A 478 -3.74 -9.40 -18.10
C TRP A 478 -3.53 -10.52 -17.07
N ARG A 479 -2.52 -11.36 -17.30
CA ARG A 479 -2.13 -12.45 -16.39
C ARG A 479 -1.63 -11.91 -15.06
N GLU A 480 -0.72 -10.94 -15.10
CA GLU A 480 -0.15 -10.30 -13.90
C GLU A 480 -1.23 -9.63 -13.04
N LEU A 481 -2.20 -8.96 -13.67
CA LEU A 481 -3.35 -8.36 -12.98
C LEU A 481 -4.32 -9.39 -12.38
N GLY A 482 -4.19 -10.67 -12.73
CA GLY A 482 -4.99 -11.76 -12.17
C GLY A 482 -6.19 -12.20 -13.00
N GLY A 483 -6.24 -11.82 -14.29
CA GLY A 483 -7.29 -12.29 -15.20
C GLY A 483 -7.37 -13.81 -15.28
N GLU A 484 -6.23 -14.50 -15.37
CA GLU A 484 -6.19 -15.98 -15.35
C GLU A 484 -6.62 -16.58 -14.01
N ARG A 485 -6.28 -15.93 -12.89
CA ARG A 485 -6.65 -16.42 -11.55
C ARG A 485 -8.17 -16.44 -11.34
N ARG A 486 -8.88 -15.55 -12.02
CA ARG A 486 -10.35 -15.45 -12.02
C ARG A 486 -10.98 -16.13 -13.24
N ASP A 487 -10.17 -16.81 -14.08
CA ASP A 487 -10.55 -17.43 -15.36
C ASP A 487 -11.33 -16.48 -16.29
N ILE A 488 -11.01 -15.19 -16.25
CA ILE A 488 -11.61 -14.17 -17.11
C ILE A 488 -10.83 -14.12 -18.42
N ARG A 489 -11.51 -14.39 -19.53
CA ARG A 489 -10.88 -14.54 -20.84
C ARG A 489 -11.16 -13.33 -21.72
N LEU A 490 -10.11 -12.77 -22.31
CA LEU A 490 -10.23 -11.81 -23.41
C LEU A 490 -10.40 -12.57 -24.72
N LEU A 491 -11.49 -12.32 -25.45
CA LEU A 491 -11.62 -12.88 -26.79
C LEU A 491 -10.57 -12.30 -27.74
N PRO A 492 -10.14 -13.06 -28.78
CA PRO A 492 -9.16 -12.60 -29.76
C PRO A 492 -9.51 -11.25 -30.38
N ASP A 493 -10.79 -11.00 -30.70
CA ASP A 493 -11.22 -9.74 -31.30
C ASP A 493 -11.08 -8.55 -30.34
N ALA A 494 -11.39 -8.75 -29.04
CA ALA A 494 -11.20 -7.73 -28.02
C ALA A 494 -9.71 -7.44 -27.79
N LEU A 495 -8.87 -8.48 -27.80
CA LEU A 495 -7.42 -8.35 -27.70
C LEU A 495 -6.83 -7.60 -28.90
N ALA A 496 -7.25 -7.95 -30.12
CA ALA A 496 -6.83 -7.28 -31.35
C ALA A 496 -7.26 -5.80 -31.36
N MET A 497 -8.44 -5.50 -30.85
CA MET A 497 -8.91 -4.11 -30.73
C MET A 497 -8.07 -3.32 -29.71
N LEU A 498 -7.78 -3.91 -28.55
CA LEU A 498 -6.86 -3.31 -27.57
C LEU A 498 -5.46 -3.10 -28.16
N ALA A 499 -4.96 -4.01 -29.00
CA ALA A 499 -3.65 -3.87 -29.63
C ALA A 499 -3.60 -2.83 -30.76
N ARG A 500 -4.73 -2.52 -31.41
CA ARG A 500 -4.80 -1.48 -32.45
C ARG A 500 -5.01 -0.07 -31.91
N TYR A 501 -5.51 0.06 -30.68
CA TYR A 501 -5.74 1.36 -30.08
C TYR A 501 -4.41 2.15 -29.92
N PRO A 502 -4.37 3.47 -30.21
CA PRO A 502 -3.12 4.23 -30.24
C PRO A 502 -2.47 4.48 -28.87
N TRP A 503 -3.23 4.32 -27.79
CA TRP A 503 -2.79 4.50 -26.39
C TRP A 503 -2.01 5.82 -26.15
N PRO A 504 -2.66 7.00 -26.26
CA PRO A 504 -2.00 8.28 -25.99
C PRO A 504 -1.42 8.39 -24.57
N GLY A 505 -1.99 7.68 -23.59
CA GLY A 505 -1.42 7.58 -22.24
C GLY A 505 -0.48 6.37 -22.03
N ASN A 506 -0.02 5.75 -23.12
CA ASN A 506 0.91 4.62 -23.16
C ASN A 506 0.49 3.46 -22.24
N VAL A 507 1.45 2.76 -21.63
CA VAL A 507 1.25 1.61 -20.74
C VAL A 507 0.39 1.98 -19.54
N ARG A 508 0.49 3.22 -19.03
CA ARG A 508 -0.34 3.70 -17.91
C ARG A 508 -1.83 3.66 -18.25
N GLN A 509 -2.22 4.15 -19.42
CA GLN A 509 -3.61 4.10 -19.87
C GLN A 509 -4.09 2.66 -20.10
N LEU A 510 -3.28 1.85 -20.79
CA LEU A 510 -3.61 0.44 -21.02
C LEU A 510 -3.84 -0.31 -19.70
N LEU A 511 -2.93 -0.19 -18.74
CA LEU A 511 -3.06 -0.84 -17.43
C LEU A 511 -4.31 -0.41 -16.68
N SER A 512 -4.63 0.89 -16.69
CA SER A 512 -5.86 1.40 -16.09
C SER A 512 -7.10 0.81 -16.75
N THR A 513 -7.12 0.71 -18.09
CA THR A 513 -8.22 0.09 -18.83
C THR A 513 -8.36 -1.39 -18.48
N LEU A 514 -7.27 -2.18 -18.46
CA LEU A 514 -7.32 -3.60 -18.10
C LEU A 514 -7.80 -3.82 -16.66
N LYS A 515 -7.39 -2.97 -15.71
CA LYS A 515 -7.87 -3.02 -14.32
C LYS A 515 -9.38 -2.77 -14.22
N VAL A 516 -9.90 -1.79 -14.96
CA VAL A 516 -11.34 -1.51 -15.01
C VAL A 516 -12.10 -2.70 -15.60
N LEU A 517 -11.61 -3.27 -16.70
CA LEU A 517 -12.21 -4.47 -17.32
C LEU A 517 -12.27 -5.64 -16.32
N LEU A 518 -11.19 -5.89 -15.58
CA LEU A 518 -11.18 -6.92 -14.54
C LEU A 518 -12.14 -6.61 -13.39
N ALA A 519 -12.22 -5.35 -12.96
CA ALA A 519 -13.09 -4.96 -11.84
C ALA A 519 -14.58 -5.10 -12.17
N LEU A 520 -14.97 -4.87 -13.43
CA LEU A 520 -16.36 -4.96 -13.89
C LEU A 520 -16.76 -6.39 -14.30
N ALA A 521 -15.79 -7.27 -14.53
CA ALA A 521 -16.02 -8.64 -14.96
C ALA A 521 -16.29 -9.58 -13.76
N ASP A 522 -17.30 -10.42 -13.89
CA ASP A 522 -17.53 -11.56 -13.00
C ASP A 522 -16.47 -12.65 -13.21
N ASP A 523 -16.31 -13.54 -12.24
CA ASP A 523 -15.42 -14.71 -12.38
C ASP A 523 -15.89 -15.61 -13.54
N HIS A 524 -14.93 -16.19 -14.26
CA HIS A 524 -15.17 -16.99 -15.48
C HIS A 524 -15.79 -16.22 -16.66
N ALA A 525 -15.86 -14.88 -16.60
CA ALA A 525 -16.43 -14.08 -17.68
C ALA A 525 -15.57 -14.13 -18.96
N VAL A 526 -16.24 -14.03 -20.11
CA VAL A 526 -15.60 -13.92 -21.42
C VAL A 526 -15.86 -12.52 -21.95
N LEU A 527 -14.80 -11.71 -22.00
CA LEU A 527 -14.84 -10.34 -22.46
C LEU A 527 -14.78 -10.25 -23.98
N THR A 528 -15.70 -9.48 -24.52
CA THR A 528 -15.96 -9.26 -25.94
C THR A 528 -15.71 -7.78 -26.29
N LEU A 529 -15.92 -7.42 -27.56
CA LEU A 529 -15.82 -6.02 -28.01
C LEU A 529 -16.80 -5.08 -27.28
N ASP A 530 -17.98 -5.59 -26.91
CA ASP A 530 -19.03 -4.83 -26.21
C ASP A 530 -18.62 -4.43 -24.78
N ASP A 531 -17.65 -5.14 -24.20
CA ASP A 531 -17.18 -4.89 -22.83
C ASP A 531 -16.05 -3.85 -22.80
N LEU A 532 -15.48 -3.51 -23.97
CA LEU A 532 -14.46 -2.47 -24.08
C LEU A 532 -15.09 -1.09 -23.89
N PRO A 533 -14.36 -0.13 -23.28
CA PRO A 533 -14.79 1.27 -23.24
C PRO A 533 -15.17 1.77 -24.64
N GLN A 534 -16.26 2.54 -24.74
CA GLN A 534 -16.76 3.06 -26.01
C GLN A 534 -15.69 3.82 -26.80
N SER A 535 -14.80 4.54 -26.11
CA SER A 535 -13.68 5.25 -26.72
C SER A 535 -12.68 4.35 -27.47
N ILE A 536 -12.62 3.05 -27.14
CA ILE A 536 -11.80 2.04 -27.80
C ILE A 536 -12.62 1.30 -28.86
N ALA A 537 -13.89 1.00 -28.58
CA ALA A 537 -14.77 0.25 -29.47
C ALA A 537 -15.10 0.98 -30.80
N VAL A 538 -15.02 2.31 -30.84
CA VAL A 538 -15.34 3.14 -32.03
C VAL A 538 -14.33 2.98 -33.19
N LEU A 539 -13.16 2.36 -32.96
CA LEU A 539 -12.15 2.12 -34.01
C LEU A 539 -12.43 0.93 -34.93
N ALA A 540 -13.52 0.19 -34.72
CA ALA A 540 -13.94 -0.84 -35.66
C ALA A 540 -14.55 -0.20 -36.92
N PRO A 541 -14.21 -0.63 -38.15
CA PRO A 541 -15.04 -0.32 -39.30
C PRO A 541 -16.43 -0.91 -39.01
N ARG A 542 -17.45 -0.06 -38.90
CA ARG A 542 -18.85 -0.51 -38.88
C ARG A 542 -19.12 -1.16 -40.23
N GLN A 543 -18.89 -2.47 -40.33
CA GLN A 543 -19.51 -3.27 -41.37
C GLN A 543 -20.97 -3.48 -40.98
N GLU A 544 -21.85 -3.00 -41.85
CA GLU A 544 -23.28 -3.23 -41.87
C GLU A 544 -23.57 -4.73 -41.77
N ASN A 545 -23.77 -5.26 -40.56
CA ASN A 545 -24.24 -6.62 -40.30
C ASN A 545 -25.38 -6.61 -39.26
N ALA A 546 -26.18 -5.54 -39.24
CA ALA A 546 -27.35 -5.45 -38.35
C ALA A 546 -28.51 -6.35 -38.80
N ASP A 547 -28.61 -6.70 -40.09
CA ASP A 547 -29.76 -7.42 -40.63
C ASP A 547 -29.65 -8.96 -40.56
N THR A 548 -28.45 -9.53 -40.48
CA THR A 548 -28.24 -10.99 -40.46
C THR A 548 -28.34 -11.61 -39.07
N GLU A 549 -27.93 -10.90 -38.02
CA GLU A 549 -27.98 -11.41 -36.65
C GLU A 549 -29.40 -11.42 -36.07
N GLN A 550 -30.24 -10.45 -36.47
CA GLN A 550 -31.66 -10.38 -36.07
C GLN A 550 -32.49 -11.50 -36.68
N GLY A 551 -32.31 -11.78 -37.97
CA GLY A 551 -32.98 -12.89 -38.65
C GLY A 551 -32.60 -14.26 -38.06
N ALA A 552 -31.33 -14.44 -37.70
CA ALA A 552 -30.85 -15.69 -37.08
C ALA A 552 -31.40 -15.90 -35.66
N LEU A 553 -31.51 -14.82 -34.87
CA LEU A 553 -32.06 -14.87 -33.51
C LEU A 553 -33.56 -15.18 -33.53
N GLN A 554 -34.33 -14.51 -34.39
CA GLN A 554 -35.78 -14.74 -34.50
C GLN A 554 -36.07 -16.15 -35.05
N ALA A 555 -35.36 -16.59 -36.08
CA ALA A 555 -35.52 -17.94 -36.64
C ALA A 555 -35.18 -19.05 -35.62
N ALA A 556 -34.23 -18.82 -34.70
CA ALA A 556 -33.90 -19.76 -33.64
C ALA A 556 -34.97 -19.82 -32.54
N ILE A 557 -35.64 -18.71 -32.25
CA ILE A 557 -36.77 -18.64 -31.32
C ILE A 557 -38.01 -19.31 -31.92
N ASP A 558 -38.27 -19.08 -33.21
CA ASP A 558 -39.40 -19.66 -33.93
C ASP A 558 -39.26 -21.18 -34.07
N ARG A 559 -38.07 -21.69 -34.44
CA ARG A 559 -37.79 -23.15 -34.44
C ARG A 559 -37.86 -23.77 -33.05
N ALA A 560 -37.61 -23.00 -32.00
CA ALA A 560 -37.75 -23.45 -30.62
C ALA A 560 -39.19 -23.34 -30.09
N GLY A 561 -40.16 -22.91 -30.92
CA GLY A 561 -41.56 -22.75 -30.56
C GLY A 561 -41.77 -21.73 -29.44
N GLY A 562 -40.95 -20.67 -29.38
CA GLY A 562 -40.99 -19.67 -28.30
C GLY A 562 -40.31 -20.10 -26.99
N ASN A 563 -39.73 -21.30 -26.91
CA ASN A 563 -39.00 -21.74 -25.73
C ASN A 563 -37.57 -21.17 -25.71
N LEU A 564 -37.41 -20.05 -25.00
CA LEU A 564 -36.16 -19.28 -24.89
C LEU A 564 -34.97 -20.10 -24.35
N SER A 565 -35.20 -21.07 -23.47
CA SER A 565 -34.13 -21.93 -22.95
C SER A 565 -33.60 -22.89 -24.01
N ARG A 566 -34.49 -23.37 -24.89
CA ARG A 566 -34.12 -24.26 -26.01
C ARG A 566 -33.44 -23.46 -27.13
N ALA A 567 -33.91 -22.25 -27.40
CA ALA A 567 -33.30 -21.31 -28.35
C ALA A 567 -31.88 -20.91 -27.92
N ALA A 568 -31.68 -20.58 -26.63
CA ALA A 568 -30.37 -20.27 -26.06
C ALA A 568 -29.38 -21.45 -26.20
N LYS A 569 -29.86 -22.68 -25.93
CA LYS A 569 -29.05 -23.90 -26.08
C LYS A 569 -28.69 -24.20 -27.54
N ALA A 570 -29.60 -23.94 -28.48
CA ALA A 570 -29.35 -24.09 -29.92
C ALA A 570 -28.37 -23.04 -30.48
N LEU A 571 -28.36 -21.84 -29.88
CA LEU A 571 -27.46 -20.73 -30.23
C LEU A 571 -26.12 -20.76 -29.47
N GLY A 572 -25.91 -21.72 -28.56
CA GLY A 572 -24.68 -21.84 -27.77
C GLY A 572 -24.46 -20.70 -26.77
N VAL A 573 -25.50 -19.95 -26.41
CA VAL A 573 -25.43 -18.79 -25.50
C VAL A 573 -26.19 -19.06 -24.21
N SER A 574 -25.83 -18.35 -23.14
CA SER A 574 -26.57 -18.44 -21.87
C SER A 574 -27.95 -17.79 -21.98
N ARG A 575 -28.88 -18.21 -21.12
CA ARG A 575 -30.26 -17.66 -21.09
C ARG A 575 -30.25 -16.15 -20.79
N SER A 576 -29.37 -15.68 -19.91
CA SER A 576 -29.22 -14.25 -19.59
C SER A 576 -28.69 -13.44 -20.78
N THR A 577 -27.77 -14.02 -21.57
CA THR A 577 -27.28 -13.41 -22.82
C THR A 577 -28.40 -13.25 -23.85
N LEU A 578 -29.28 -14.25 -24.00
CA LEU A 578 -30.44 -14.18 -24.90
C LEU A 578 -31.44 -13.10 -24.46
N TYR A 579 -31.73 -13.02 -23.15
CA TYR A 579 -32.61 -11.98 -22.58
C TYR A 579 -32.06 -10.56 -22.80
N ARG A 580 -30.74 -10.38 -22.66
CA ARG A 580 -30.08 -9.08 -22.89
C ARG A 580 -30.15 -8.65 -24.36
N LYS A 581 -29.99 -9.59 -25.30
CA LYS A 581 -30.15 -9.34 -26.74
C LYS A 581 -31.60 -8.96 -27.11
N LEU A 582 -32.60 -9.64 -26.52
CA LEU A 582 -34.02 -9.29 -26.68
C LEU A 582 -34.38 -7.94 -26.01
N GLY A 583 -33.78 -7.63 -24.86
CA GLY A 583 -33.99 -6.36 -24.14
C GLY A 583 -33.45 -5.14 -24.88
N ARG A 584 -32.30 -5.28 -25.56
CA ARG A 584 -31.73 -4.24 -26.44
C ARG A 584 -32.60 -3.94 -27.68
N GLN A 585 -33.39 -4.90 -28.17
CA GLN A 585 -34.30 -4.68 -29.31
C GLN A 585 -35.51 -3.81 -28.94
N LYS A 586 -36.07 -3.96 -27.74
CA LYS A 586 -37.18 -3.09 -27.28
C LYS A 586 -36.76 -1.64 -27.10
N THR A 587 -35.50 -1.40 -26.75
CA THR A 587 -34.94 -0.05 -26.55
C THR A 587 -34.41 0.59 -27.84
N ALA A 588 -34.37 -0.15 -28.95
CA ALA A 588 -33.97 0.36 -30.26
C ALA A 588 -35.15 0.60 -31.22
N ALA A 589 -36.36 0.20 -30.83
CA ALA A 589 -37.61 0.37 -31.57
C ALA A 589 -38.55 1.44 -30.95
N GLU A 590 -38.13 2.03 -29.82
CA GLU A 590 -38.67 3.25 -29.21
C GLU A 590 -37.67 4.40 -29.46
#